data_AF-A0A5R2N458-F1
#
_entry.id   AF-A0A5R2N458-F1
#
_cell.length_a   1.000
_cell.length_b   1.000
_cell.length_c   1.000
_cell.angle_alpha   90.00
_cell.angle_beta   90.00
_cell.angle_gamma   90.00
#
_symmetry.space_group_name_H-M   'P 1'
#
loop_
_entity.id
_entity.type
_entity.pdbx_description
1 polymer ?
#
loop_
_entity_poly.entity_id
_entity_poly.type
_entity_poly.pdbx_seq_one_letter_code
_entity_poly.pdbx_strand_id
1 'polypeptide(L)'
;DLSDVGAPIVPILFYRSMLLAADVAPIDALAEALRSQGLAAVPIFVSSLKDPVSLAFVENAIASLKPAAIITATAFASGAEPGVETLFDRAGVPVFQVIVATTRRDVWENNQRGLAPADLAMHVVLPELDGRILAGAISFKGESDVDPALGHRALANRPEPDRVTQVAKRVAAFI
;
A
#
# COMPACT_ATOMS: atom_id res chain seq x y z
N ASP A 1 2.55 4.60 20.61
CA ASP A 1 3.66 4.10 21.43
C ASP A 1 4.95 4.58 20.78
N LEU A 2 5.80 5.32 21.50
CA LEU A 2 7.05 5.92 20.97
C LEU A 2 8.27 5.01 21.21
N SER A 3 8.03 3.71 21.32
CA SER A 3 9.02 2.71 21.74
C SER A 3 10.07 2.33 20.69
N ASP A 4 10.22 3.10 19.61
CA ASP A 4 11.03 2.73 18.45
C ASP A 4 12.08 3.79 18.08
N VAL A 5 12.76 4.32 19.10
CA VAL A 5 13.85 5.28 18.92
C VAL A 5 15.01 4.59 18.19
N GLY A 6 15.02 4.70 16.86
CA GLY A 6 16.08 4.19 15.98
C GLY A 6 15.64 3.17 14.94
N ALA A 7 14.37 2.71 14.93
CA ALA A 7 13.92 1.81 13.88
C ALA A 7 13.83 2.50 12.51
N PRO A 8 14.15 1.79 11.41
CA PRO A 8 13.95 2.31 10.07
C PRO A 8 12.49 2.67 9.83
N ILE A 9 12.25 3.92 9.42
CA ILE A 9 10.91 4.44 9.17
C ILE A 9 10.44 4.01 7.78
N VAL A 10 9.21 3.49 7.70
CA VAL A 10 8.58 3.04 6.46
C VAL A 10 7.19 3.65 6.31
N PRO A 11 7.05 4.74 5.53
CA PRO A 11 5.75 5.32 5.22
C PRO A 11 4.93 4.40 4.32
N ILE A 12 3.63 4.29 4.61
CA ILE A 12 2.67 3.53 3.80
C ILE A 12 1.71 4.53 3.17
N LEU A 13 1.89 4.82 1.88
CA LEU A 13 1.02 5.73 1.13
C LEU A 13 -0.22 4.98 0.63
N PHE A 14 -1.41 5.45 1.00
CA PHE A 14 -2.69 4.86 0.56
C PHE A 14 -3.74 5.93 0.25
N TYR A 15 -4.83 5.54 -0.41
CA TYR A 15 -5.86 6.50 -0.77
C TYR A 15 -6.73 6.91 0.42
N ARG A 16 -6.99 8.21 0.54
CA ARG A 16 -7.95 8.79 1.50
C ARG A 16 -9.34 8.18 1.36
N SER A 17 -9.76 7.78 0.16
CA SER A 17 -11.04 7.09 -0.07
C SER A 17 -11.15 5.78 0.70
N MET A 18 -10.04 5.04 0.90
CA MET A 18 -10.04 3.83 1.72
C MET A 18 -10.38 4.16 3.18
N LEU A 19 -9.77 5.22 3.72
CA LEU A 19 -10.05 5.68 5.09
C LEU A 19 -11.52 6.10 5.24
N LEU A 20 -12.02 6.91 4.29
CA LEU A 20 -13.41 7.37 4.30
C LEU A 20 -14.43 6.24 4.16
N ALA A 21 -14.06 5.15 3.48
CA ALA A 21 -14.90 3.97 3.33
C ALA A 21 -14.72 2.93 4.46
N ALA A 22 -13.90 3.23 5.48
CA ALA A 22 -13.49 2.27 6.51
C ALA A 22 -12.88 0.97 5.94
N ASP A 23 -12.24 1.05 4.76
CA ASP A 23 -11.67 -0.09 4.02
C ASP A 23 -10.13 -0.13 4.18
N VAL A 24 -9.65 0.07 5.41
CA VAL A 24 -8.21 0.20 5.75
C VAL A 24 -7.62 -1.00 6.50
N ALA A 25 -8.39 -2.05 6.74
CA ALA A 25 -7.92 -3.26 7.43
C ALA A 25 -6.61 -3.85 6.84
N PRO A 26 -6.36 -3.83 5.51
CA PRO A 26 -5.06 -4.24 4.95
C PRO A 26 -3.89 -3.35 5.35
N ILE A 27 -4.12 -2.05 5.48
CA ILE A 27 -3.10 -1.07 5.87
C ILE A 27 -2.75 -1.25 7.35
N ASP A 28 -3.76 -1.47 8.19
CA ASP A 28 -3.56 -1.76 9.62
C ASP A 28 -2.77 -3.04 9.82
N ALA A 29 -3.16 -4.12 9.13
CA ALA A 29 -2.46 -5.40 9.18
C ALA A 29 -1.01 -5.29 8.70
N LEU A 30 -0.76 -4.54 7.62
CA LEU A 30 0.59 -4.32 7.12
C LEU A 30 1.44 -3.48 8.07
N ALA A 31 0.87 -2.41 8.63
CA ALA A 31 1.57 -1.57 9.60
C ALA A 31 1.99 -2.40 10.83
N GLU A 32 1.11 -3.27 11.33
CA GLU A 32 1.43 -4.15 12.44
C GLU A 32 2.48 -5.21 12.07
N ALA A 33 2.36 -5.81 10.89
CA ALA A 33 3.36 -6.76 10.43
C ALA A 33 4.74 -6.13 10.27
N LEU A 34 4.84 -4.89 9.77
CA LEU A 34 6.10 -4.15 9.70
C LEU A 34 6.69 -3.85 11.08
N ARG A 35 5.87 -3.44 12.05
CA ARG A 35 6.31 -3.25 13.45
C ARG A 35 6.85 -4.54 14.05
N SER A 36 6.22 -5.68 13.76
CA SER A 36 6.71 -6.99 14.19
C SER A 36 8.08 -7.35 13.60
N GLN A 37 8.48 -6.71 12.50
CA GLN A 37 9.81 -6.85 11.89
C GLN A 37 10.81 -5.77 12.39
N GLY A 38 10.44 -4.96 13.39
CA GLY A 38 11.30 -3.88 13.91
C GLY A 38 11.36 -2.65 13.03
N LEU A 39 10.32 -2.40 12.23
CA LEU A 39 10.20 -1.22 11.37
C LEU A 39 9.14 -0.25 11.91
N ALA A 40 9.46 1.05 11.88
CA ALA A 40 8.52 2.11 12.26
C ALA A 40 7.57 2.43 11.10
N ALA A 41 6.45 1.72 11.03
CA ALA A 41 5.42 1.92 10.01
C ALA A 41 4.61 3.21 10.22
N VAL A 42 4.55 4.07 9.19
CA VAL A 42 3.83 5.36 9.21
C VAL A 42 2.78 5.42 8.10
N PRO A 43 1.52 5.05 8.35
CA PRO A 43 0.46 5.18 7.36
C PRO A 43 0.17 6.66 7.04
N ILE A 44 0.16 7.01 5.76
CA ILE A 44 -0.12 8.36 5.25
C ILE A 44 -1.16 8.25 4.14
N PHE A 45 -2.32 8.89 4.31
CA PHE A 45 -3.35 8.91 3.29
C PHE A 45 -3.24 10.15 2.39
N VAL A 46 -3.53 9.99 1.10
CA VAL A 46 -3.57 11.07 0.11
C VAL A 46 -4.83 10.99 -0.74
N SER A 47 -5.33 12.13 -1.22
CA SER A 47 -6.43 12.12 -2.20
C SER A 47 -5.92 11.65 -3.56
N SER A 48 -4.80 12.20 -4.03
CA SER A 48 -4.14 11.85 -5.27
C SER A 48 -2.70 12.36 -5.27
N LEU A 49 -1.75 11.58 -5.78
CA LEU A 49 -0.37 12.06 -5.99
C LEU A 49 -0.25 13.02 -7.20
N LYS A 50 -1.33 13.22 -7.96
CA LYS A 50 -1.41 14.23 -9.03
C LYS A 50 -1.89 15.60 -8.54
N ASP A 51 -2.44 15.66 -7.32
CA ASP A 51 -2.86 16.90 -6.69
C ASP A 51 -1.63 17.60 -6.07
N PRO A 52 -1.26 18.82 -6.49
CA PRO A 52 -0.03 19.48 -6.03
C PRO A 52 0.03 19.67 -4.51
N VAL A 53 -1.12 19.87 -3.86
CA VAL A 53 -1.18 20.04 -2.40
C VAL A 53 -0.85 18.73 -1.69
N SER A 54 -1.46 17.63 -2.13
CA SER A 54 -1.17 16.28 -1.63
C SER A 54 0.27 15.87 -1.90
N LEU A 55 0.80 16.20 -3.08
CA LEU A 55 2.20 15.94 -3.42
C LEU A 55 3.15 16.68 -2.48
N ALA A 56 2.97 17.99 -2.31
CA ALA A 56 3.80 18.80 -1.42
C ALA A 56 3.72 18.35 0.04
N PHE A 57 2.53 17.90 0.49
CA PHE A 57 2.38 17.32 1.83
C PHE A 57 3.23 16.05 2.00
N VAL A 58 3.19 15.13 1.03
CA VAL A 58 4.00 13.90 1.10
C VAL A 58 5.49 14.21 0.98
N GLU A 59 5.90 15.15 0.13
CA GLU A 59 7.30 15.60 0.04
C GLU A 59 7.82 16.10 1.38
N ASN A 60 7.06 16.98 2.05
CA ASN A 60 7.41 17.49 3.37
C ASN A 60 7.46 16.37 4.42
N ALA A 61 6.51 15.43 4.38
CA ALA A 61 6.50 14.29 5.27
C ALA A 61 7.74 13.39 5.06
N ILE A 62 8.08 13.06 3.81
CA ILE A 62 9.26 12.26 3.47
C ILE A 62 10.55 12.98 3.92
N ALA A 63 10.68 14.27 3.63
CA ALA A 63 11.84 15.06 4.03
C ALA A 63 12.03 15.11 5.56
N SER A 64 10.92 15.17 6.30
CA SER A 64 10.93 15.15 7.77
C SER A 64 11.21 13.76 8.35
N LEU A 65 10.61 12.72 7.77
CA LEU A 65 10.69 11.35 8.28
C LEU A 65 12.02 10.68 7.93
N LYS A 66 12.66 11.06 6.81
CA LYS A 66 13.88 10.43 6.27
C LYS A 66 13.74 8.90 6.24
N PRO A 67 12.76 8.39 5.48
CA PRO A 67 12.43 6.97 5.51
C PRO A 67 13.56 6.11 4.96
N ALA A 68 13.61 4.84 5.38
CA ALA A 68 14.53 3.87 4.80
C ALA A 68 13.95 3.20 3.53
N ALA A 69 12.62 3.16 3.42
CA ALA A 69 11.88 2.75 2.24
C ALA A 69 10.46 3.33 2.29
N ILE A 70 9.75 3.31 1.15
CA ILE A 70 8.34 3.73 1.05
C ILE A 70 7.51 2.56 0.55
N ILE A 71 6.31 2.37 1.09
CA ILE A 71 5.33 1.42 0.55
C ILE A 71 4.16 2.20 -0.06
N THR A 72 3.77 1.85 -1.28
CA THR A 72 2.64 2.43 -2.00
C THR A 72 1.52 1.41 -2.19
N ALA A 73 0.33 1.78 -1.74
CA ALA A 73 -0.93 1.07 -1.97
C ALA A 73 -1.88 1.83 -2.92
N THR A 74 -1.36 2.82 -3.67
CA THR A 74 -2.16 3.76 -4.49
C THR A 74 -2.41 3.31 -5.93
N ALA A 75 -2.15 2.05 -6.30
CA ALA A 75 -2.62 1.38 -7.54
C ALA A 75 -2.44 2.12 -8.90
N PHE A 76 -1.69 3.22 -8.92
CA PHE A 76 -1.50 4.06 -10.09
C PHE A 76 -0.10 4.66 -10.06
N ALA A 77 0.42 4.91 -11.26
CA ALA A 77 1.61 5.70 -11.45
C ALA A 77 1.40 7.14 -10.96
N SER A 78 2.49 7.78 -10.55
CA SER A 78 2.57 9.21 -10.29
C SER A 78 2.18 10.02 -11.52
N GLY A 79 2.31 9.43 -12.71
CA GLY A 79 1.92 10.02 -13.98
C GLY A 79 2.95 11.03 -14.50
N ALA A 80 4.21 10.88 -14.11
CA ALA A 80 5.30 11.65 -14.70
C ALA A 80 5.47 11.29 -16.18
N GLU A 81 5.61 12.31 -17.02
CA GLU A 81 6.03 12.10 -18.39
C GLU A 81 7.47 11.57 -18.42
N PRO A 82 7.87 10.82 -19.47
CA PRO A 82 9.24 10.34 -19.60
C PRO A 82 10.26 11.49 -19.44
N GLY A 83 11.18 11.35 -18.49
CA GLY A 83 12.21 12.35 -18.20
C GLY A 83 11.86 13.37 -17.12
N VAL A 84 10.67 13.32 -16.52
CA VAL A 84 10.32 14.11 -15.34
C VAL A 84 10.58 13.29 -14.08
N GLU A 85 11.38 13.82 -13.15
CA GLU A 85 11.57 13.18 -11.85
C GLU A 85 10.25 13.10 -11.07
N THR A 86 9.91 11.91 -10.62
CA THR A 86 8.81 11.64 -9.72
C THR A 86 9.18 12.04 -8.29
N LEU A 87 8.17 12.09 -7.41
CA LEU A 87 8.38 12.13 -5.95
C LEU A 87 9.36 11.05 -5.47
N PHE A 88 9.24 9.86 -6.03
CA PHE A 88 9.97 8.68 -5.61
C PHE A 88 11.44 8.75 -6.03
N ASP A 89 11.71 9.31 -7.21
CA ASP A 89 13.08 9.57 -7.68
C ASP A 89 13.80 10.54 -6.73
N ARG A 90 13.13 11.64 -6.36
CA ARG A 90 13.66 12.62 -5.40
C ARG A 90 13.84 12.05 -4.00
N ALA A 91 12.97 11.13 -3.58
CA ALA A 91 13.09 10.49 -2.27
C ALA A 91 14.37 9.64 -2.16
N GLY A 92 14.84 9.07 -3.27
CA GLY A 92 16.12 8.36 -3.34
C GLY A 92 16.18 7.07 -2.50
N VAL A 93 15.02 6.49 -2.17
CA VAL A 93 14.88 5.28 -1.35
C VAL A 93 14.05 4.23 -2.07
N PRO A 94 14.17 2.94 -1.71
CA PRO A 94 13.37 1.88 -2.32
C PRO A 94 11.87 2.14 -2.15
N VAL A 95 11.11 2.01 -3.24
CA VAL A 95 9.65 2.18 -3.23
C VAL A 95 8.98 0.85 -3.59
N PHE A 96 8.21 0.32 -2.66
CA PHE A 96 7.53 -0.96 -2.78
C PHE A 96 6.06 -0.78 -3.15
N GLN A 97 5.60 -1.46 -4.18
CA GLN A 97 4.19 -1.52 -4.54
C GLN A 97 3.52 -2.74 -3.87
N VAL A 98 2.49 -2.50 -3.06
CA VAL A 98 1.61 -3.55 -2.52
C VAL A 98 0.27 -3.55 -3.24
N ILE A 99 -0.35 -4.72 -3.35
CA ILE A 99 -1.63 -4.88 -4.06
C ILE A 99 -2.75 -5.00 -3.04
N VAL A 100 -3.65 -4.02 -3.05
CA VAL A 100 -4.96 -4.06 -2.39
C VAL A 100 -5.95 -4.47 -3.47
N ALA A 101 -6.09 -5.77 -3.71
CA ALA A 101 -6.70 -6.29 -4.92
C ALA A 101 -8.22 -6.08 -4.93
N THR A 102 -8.75 -5.67 -6.08
CA THR A 102 -10.22 -5.66 -6.31
C THR A 102 -10.75 -7.07 -6.61
N THR A 103 -9.87 -8.00 -6.99
CA THR A 103 -10.15 -9.42 -7.16
C THR A 103 -10.66 -10.05 -5.86
N ARG A 104 -11.70 -10.90 -5.96
CA ARG A 104 -12.21 -11.64 -4.81
C ARG A 104 -11.24 -12.72 -4.36
N ARG A 105 -11.21 -13.01 -3.06
CA ARG A 105 -10.30 -14.01 -2.47
C ARG A 105 -10.51 -15.43 -3.01
N ASP A 106 -11.74 -15.85 -3.23
CA ASP A 106 -12.08 -17.16 -3.80
C ASP A 106 -11.64 -17.29 -5.27
N VAL A 107 -11.79 -16.21 -6.04
CA VAL A 107 -11.34 -16.14 -7.43
C VAL A 107 -9.81 -16.20 -7.52
N TRP A 108 -9.10 -15.48 -6.67
CA TRP A 108 -7.63 -15.48 -6.67
C TRP A 108 -7.05 -16.87 -6.36
N GLU A 109 -7.61 -17.58 -5.38
CA GLU A 109 -7.12 -18.90 -4.98
C GLU A 109 -7.38 -20.00 -6.02
N ASN A 110 -8.54 -19.96 -6.68
CA ASN A 110 -8.94 -21.00 -7.62
C ASN A 110 -8.52 -20.73 -9.07
N ASN A 111 -7.94 -19.55 -9.35
CA ASN A 111 -7.54 -19.16 -10.69
C ASN A 111 -6.01 -19.14 -10.83
N GLN A 112 -5.49 -19.93 -11.77
CA GLN A 112 -4.05 -19.98 -12.06
C GLN A 112 -3.45 -18.63 -12.48
N ARG A 113 -4.25 -17.69 -12.97
CA ARG A 113 -3.79 -16.33 -13.31
C ARG A 113 -3.59 -15.45 -12.07
N GLY A 114 -4.15 -15.84 -10.93
CA GLY A 114 -4.18 -15.03 -9.72
C GLY A 114 -5.08 -13.81 -9.87
N LEU A 115 -4.48 -12.64 -10.13
CA LEU A 115 -5.19 -11.36 -10.17
C LEU A 115 -5.99 -11.17 -11.46
N ALA A 116 -7.09 -10.42 -11.37
CA ALA A 116 -7.83 -9.98 -12.54
C ALA A 116 -7.00 -9.06 -13.44
N PRO A 117 -7.25 -9.00 -14.76
CA PRO A 117 -6.50 -8.14 -15.69
C PRO A 117 -6.44 -6.67 -15.28
N ALA A 118 -7.51 -6.14 -14.69
CA ALA A 118 -7.54 -4.77 -14.18
C ALA A 118 -6.56 -4.55 -13.02
N ASP A 119 -6.51 -5.48 -12.06
CA ASP A 119 -5.57 -5.41 -10.94
C ASP A 119 -4.11 -5.53 -11.42
N LEU A 120 -3.85 -6.38 -12.42
CA LEU A 120 -2.51 -6.49 -13.02
C LEU A 120 -2.09 -5.17 -13.68
N ALA A 121 -2.97 -4.54 -14.45
CA ALA A 121 -2.67 -3.26 -15.07
C ALA A 121 -2.40 -2.17 -14.02
N MET A 122 -3.29 -2.04 -13.04
CA MET A 122 -3.24 -0.99 -12.01
C MET A 122 -2.09 -1.17 -11.02
N HIS A 123 -1.89 -2.38 -10.51
CA HIS A 123 -0.96 -2.60 -9.39
C HIS A 123 0.39 -3.18 -9.80
N VAL A 124 0.56 -3.65 -11.03
CA VAL A 124 1.82 -4.24 -11.51
C VAL A 124 2.39 -3.40 -12.64
N VAL A 125 1.69 -3.34 -13.78
CA VAL A 125 2.24 -2.74 -15.01
C VAL A 125 2.48 -1.24 -14.87
N LEU A 126 1.49 -0.46 -14.41
CA LEU A 126 1.66 0.99 -14.28
C LEU A 126 2.71 1.38 -13.22
N PRO A 127 2.75 0.76 -12.03
CA PRO A 127 3.78 1.04 -11.03
C PRO A 127 5.19 0.61 -11.44
N GLU A 128 5.34 -0.42 -12.28
CA GLU A 128 6.65 -0.82 -12.83
C GLU A 128 7.26 0.29 -13.71
N LEU A 129 6.43 1.05 -14.43
CA LEU A 129 6.89 2.21 -15.21
C LEU A 129 7.44 3.35 -14.34
N ASP A 130 6.99 3.42 -13.07
CA ASP A 130 7.51 4.34 -12.05
C ASP A 130 8.75 3.77 -11.31
N GLY A 131 9.27 2.61 -11.72
CA GLY A 131 10.42 1.96 -11.07
C GLY A 131 10.11 1.35 -9.70
N ARG A 132 8.83 1.16 -9.34
CA ARG A 132 8.45 0.60 -8.03
C ARG A 132 8.68 -0.92 -8.00
N ILE A 133 9.18 -1.40 -6.87
CA ILE A 133 9.44 -2.82 -6.62
C ILE A 133 8.14 -3.51 -6.20
N LEU A 134 7.65 -4.46 -6.99
CA LEU A 134 6.47 -5.22 -6.61
C LEU A 134 6.73 -6.09 -5.38
N ALA A 135 6.07 -5.77 -4.25
CA ALA A 135 6.22 -6.51 -3.01
C ALA A 135 5.27 -7.72 -2.92
N GLY A 136 4.03 -7.57 -3.41
CA GLY A 136 3.01 -8.62 -3.42
C GLY A 136 1.62 -8.10 -3.06
N ALA A 137 0.62 -8.98 -3.18
CA ALA A 137 -0.73 -8.68 -2.71
C ALA A 137 -0.82 -8.79 -1.20
N ILE A 138 -1.58 -7.89 -0.56
CA ILE A 138 -1.78 -7.90 0.90
C ILE A 138 -3.25 -8.09 1.27
N SER A 139 -4.17 -7.93 0.31
CA SER A 139 -5.60 -8.13 0.52
C SER A 139 -6.33 -8.47 -0.76
N PHE A 140 -7.51 -9.04 -0.56
CA PHE A 140 -8.46 -9.37 -1.62
C PHE A 140 -9.87 -8.92 -1.19
N LYS A 141 -10.78 -8.75 -2.15
CA LYS A 141 -12.18 -8.49 -1.82
C LYS A 141 -12.81 -9.73 -1.19
N GLY A 142 -13.43 -9.51 -0.04
CA GLY A 142 -14.19 -10.51 0.70
C GLY A 142 -15.47 -9.90 1.27
N GLU A 143 -16.43 -10.76 1.56
CA GLU A 143 -17.65 -10.34 2.24
C GLU A 143 -17.35 -9.83 3.65
N SER A 144 -18.06 -8.80 4.08
CA SER A 144 -18.10 -8.40 5.48
C SER A 144 -19.09 -9.21 6.28
N ASP A 145 -19.00 -9.11 7.60
CA ASP A 145 -20.13 -9.46 8.44
C ASP A 145 -21.33 -8.57 8.09
N VAL A 146 -22.53 -9.09 8.36
CA VAL A 146 -23.75 -8.32 8.17
C VAL A 146 -23.74 -7.20 9.20
N ASP A 147 -23.87 -5.96 8.73
CA ASP A 147 -24.10 -4.84 9.63
C ASP A 147 -25.52 -4.97 10.20
N PRO A 148 -25.68 -5.14 11.53
CA PRO A 148 -26.99 -5.38 12.14
C PRO A 148 -27.91 -4.15 12.08
N ALA A 149 -27.36 -2.94 11.94
CA ALA A 149 -28.14 -1.71 11.81
C ALA A 149 -28.59 -1.47 10.35
N LEU A 150 -27.76 -1.86 9.38
CA LEU A 150 -28.04 -1.64 7.95
C LEU A 150 -28.69 -2.86 7.26
N GLY A 151 -28.60 -4.05 7.87
CA GLY A 151 -29.05 -5.31 7.25
C GLY A 151 -28.32 -5.65 5.95
N HIS A 152 -27.14 -5.05 5.72
CA HIS A 152 -26.38 -5.13 4.48
C HIS A 152 -25.04 -5.83 4.69
N ARG A 153 -24.61 -6.56 3.66
CA ARG A 153 -23.31 -7.22 3.60
C ARG A 153 -22.45 -6.52 2.55
N ALA A 154 -21.44 -5.79 3.00
CA ALA A 154 -20.54 -5.05 2.12
C ALA A 154 -19.42 -5.95 1.58
N LEU A 155 -18.81 -5.53 0.46
CA LEU A 155 -17.56 -6.10 -0.03
C LEU A 155 -16.38 -5.21 0.38
N ALA A 156 -15.61 -5.68 1.35
CA ALA A 156 -14.44 -4.97 1.88
C ALA A 156 -13.15 -5.67 1.47
N ASN A 157 -12.03 -4.95 1.49
CA ASN A 157 -10.72 -5.54 1.39
C ASN A 157 -10.38 -6.24 2.71
N ARG A 158 -10.14 -7.56 2.62
CA ARG A 158 -9.74 -8.37 3.76
C ARG A 158 -8.23 -8.64 3.67
N PRO A 159 -7.44 -8.30 4.71
CA PRO A 159 -6.02 -8.65 4.73
C PRO A 159 -5.86 -10.15 4.56
N GLU A 160 -4.87 -10.55 3.77
CA GLU A 160 -4.45 -11.94 3.63
C GLU A 160 -3.21 -12.16 4.51
N PRO A 161 -3.32 -12.79 5.69
CA PRO A 161 -2.26 -12.73 6.72
C PRO A 161 -0.90 -13.31 6.28
N ASP A 162 -0.89 -14.40 5.51
CA ASP A 162 0.35 -15.00 5.02
C ASP A 162 1.08 -14.05 4.06
N ARG A 163 0.32 -13.36 3.20
CA ARG A 163 0.88 -12.39 2.25
C ARG A 163 1.32 -11.10 2.91
N VAL A 164 0.55 -10.58 3.86
CA VAL A 164 0.95 -9.42 4.67
C VAL A 164 2.28 -9.69 5.37
N THR A 165 2.41 -10.87 5.99
CA THR A 165 3.65 -11.30 6.65
C THR A 165 4.80 -11.43 5.66
N GLN A 166 4.55 -12.02 4.48
CA GLN A 166 5.54 -12.14 3.42
C GLN A 166 6.06 -10.77 2.97
N VAL A 167 5.16 -9.81 2.72
CA VAL A 167 5.51 -8.45 2.32
C VAL A 167 6.35 -7.76 3.39
N ALA A 168 5.92 -7.80 4.65
CA ALA A 168 6.66 -7.18 5.75
C ALA A 168 8.08 -7.74 5.88
N LYS A 169 8.24 -9.07 5.84
CA LYS A 169 9.55 -9.74 5.86
C LYS A 169 10.43 -9.35 4.67
N ARG A 170 9.83 -9.26 3.48
CA ARG A 170 10.55 -8.87 2.27
C ARG A 170 11.07 -7.44 2.35
N VAL A 171 10.25 -6.51 2.84
CA VAL A 171 10.66 -5.11 3.02
C VAL A 171 11.76 -5.02 4.08
N ALA A 172 11.60 -5.68 5.22
CA ALA A 172 12.61 -5.69 6.29
C ALA A 172 13.94 -6.31 5.86
N ALA A 173 13.94 -7.32 4.99
CA ALA A 173 15.15 -7.95 4.48
C ALA A 173 15.87 -7.12 3.39
N PHE A 174 15.18 -6.14 2.80
CA PHE A 174 15.74 -5.27 1.77
C PHE A 174 16.46 -4.05 2.35
N ILE A 175 15.96 -3.56 3.49
CA ILE A 175 16.48 -2.42 4.26
C ILE A 175 17.65 -2.89 5.12
#